data_AF-A0A9W6HDP2-F1
#
_entry.id   AF-A0A9W6HDP2-F1
#
_cell.length_a   1.000
_cell.length_b   1.000
_cell.length_c   1.000
_cell.angle_alpha   90.00
_cell.angle_beta   90.00
_cell.angle_gamma   90.00
#
_symmetry.space_group_name_H-M   'P 1'
#
loop_
_entity.id
_entity.type
_entity.pdbx_description
1 polymer ?
#
loop_
_entity_poly.entity_id
_entity_poly.type
_entity_poly.pdbx_seq_one_letter_code
_entity_poly.pdbx_strand_id
1 'polypeptide(L)'
;MKHHRTLLVCSALALLIILAVALQGAPVLGGIIWVPEFAPQPAPSIAITQTPGPRASAPPAAQHITRIDLSWLALLVAVVVLGVVAILIWRAVRKRLQRAPDPDVELEVEALGDVEPAPEAEPDAPQLRRGLDRALDLLDDDREPRDAIEQAWLSLQDAAEDSGVRRLPAETPGEFAARVLARVGADRSAARTLLDLYLRARFGDAPVTSADLARATSAIEALRASWSTGVAGGRSGAGGGAAR
;
A
#
# COMPACT_ATOMS: atom_id res chain seq x y z
N MET A 1 -0.10 -7.09 -22.21
CA MET A 1 -0.20 -5.67 -22.65
C MET A 1 -0.25 -4.61 -21.52
N LYS A 2 -0.93 -4.81 -20.39
CA LYS A 2 -1.08 -3.78 -19.32
C LYS A 2 0.19 -3.51 -18.52
N HIS A 3 1.02 -4.53 -18.28
CA HIS A 3 2.32 -4.41 -17.60
C HIS A 3 3.35 -3.64 -18.44
N HIS A 4 3.28 -3.78 -19.78
CA HIS A 4 4.13 -3.03 -20.69
C HIS A 4 3.84 -1.53 -20.61
N ARG A 5 2.57 -1.14 -20.44
CA ARG A 5 2.17 0.26 -20.24
C ARG A 5 2.65 0.84 -18.91
N THR A 6 2.62 0.07 -17.82
CA THR A 6 3.14 0.54 -16.52
C THR A 6 4.67 0.64 -16.50
N LEU A 7 5.37 -0.30 -17.14
CA LEU A 7 6.82 -0.25 -17.28
C LEU A 7 7.27 0.91 -18.17
N LEU A 8 6.54 1.20 -19.26
CA LEU A 8 6.78 2.37 -20.11
C LEU A 8 6.58 3.68 -19.35
N VAL A 9 5.53 3.77 -18.52
CA VAL A 9 5.26 4.96 -17.70
C VAL A 9 6.33 5.15 -16.62
N CYS A 10 6.74 4.09 -15.92
CA CYS A 10 7.81 4.16 -14.93
C CYS A 10 9.16 4.53 -15.57
N SER A 11 9.46 3.98 -16.75
CA SER A 11 10.67 4.28 -17.52
C SER A 11 10.68 5.73 -18.01
N ALA A 12 9.56 6.22 -18.54
CA ALA A 12 9.42 7.62 -18.94
C ALA A 12 9.56 8.59 -17.77
N LEU A 13 9.01 8.24 -16.59
CA LEU A 13 9.15 9.03 -15.38
C LEU A 13 10.60 9.06 -14.86
N ALA A 14 11.27 7.91 -14.85
CA ALA A 14 12.68 7.81 -14.46
C ALA A 14 13.57 8.62 -15.40
N LEU A 15 13.34 8.53 -16.72
CA LEU A 15 14.07 9.32 -17.72
C LEU A 15 13.87 10.82 -17.52
N LEU A 16 12.65 11.25 -17.19
CA LEU A 16 12.33 12.67 -16.96
C LEU A 16 13.00 13.19 -15.68
N ILE A 17 13.05 12.38 -14.61
CA ILE A 17 13.79 12.71 -13.38
C ILE A 17 15.30 12.80 -13.66
N ILE A 18 15.87 11.84 -14.39
CA ILE A 18 17.29 11.85 -14.74
C ILE A 18 17.62 13.07 -15.60
N LEU A 19 16.76 13.41 -16.56
CA LEU A 19 16.93 14.59 -17.41
C LEU A 19 16.84 15.88 -16.58
N ALA A 20 15.89 15.97 -15.65
CA ALA A 20 15.77 17.11 -14.75
C ALA A 20 17.02 17.30 -13.86
N VAL A 21 17.58 16.21 -13.34
CA VAL A 21 18.83 16.23 -12.56
C VAL A 21 20.04 16.60 -13.44
N ALA A 22 20.10 16.10 -14.67
CA ALA A 22 21.17 16.41 -15.61
C ALA A 22 21.19 17.89 -16.05
N LEU A 23 20.00 18.52 -16.19
CA LEU A 23 19.89 19.95 -16.51
C LEU A 23 20.22 20.88 -15.33
N GLN A 24 20.27 20.38 -14.08
CA GLN A 24 20.50 21.20 -12.89
C GLN A 24 21.99 21.50 -12.61
N GLY A 25 22.93 20.84 -13.31
CA GLY A 25 24.36 20.96 -13.01
C GLY A 25 24.72 20.26 -11.70
N ALA A 26 25.97 19.79 -11.59
CA ALA A 26 26.41 18.96 -10.47
C ALA A 26 26.10 19.63 -9.10
N PRO A 27 25.46 18.92 -8.15
CA PRO A 27 25.22 19.46 -6.83
C PRO A 27 26.56 19.74 -6.16
N VAL A 28 26.86 21.02 -5.96
CA VAL A 28 28.04 21.43 -5.19
C VAL A 28 27.70 21.16 -3.72
N LEU A 29 28.12 20.01 -3.22
CA LEU A 29 28.12 19.71 -1.79
C LEU A 29 29.14 20.65 -1.13
N GLY A 30 28.71 21.84 -0.75
CA GLY A 30 29.49 22.77 0.05
C GLY A 30 29.69 22.16 1.43
N GLY A 31 30.86 21.55 1.66
CA GLY A 31 31.24 21.09 2.99
C GLY A 31 31.18 22.27 3.96
N ILE A 32 30.47 22.09 5.07
CA ILE A 32 30.46 23.05 6.18
C ILE A 32 31.86 23.01 6.79
N ILE A 33 32.74 23.90 6.35
CA ILE A 33 34.02 24.15 7.01
C ILE A 33 33.71 25.19 8.09
N TRP A 34 33.56 24.73 9.33
CA TRP A 34 33.53 25.63 10.48
C TRP A 34 34.95 26.19 10.66
N VAL A 35 35.15 27.43 10.22
CA VAL A 35 36.35 28.20 10.54
C VAL A 35 36.01 29.02 11.78
N PRO A 36 36.56 28.72 12.97
CA PRO A 36 36.36 29.58 14.12
C PRO A 36 36.93 30.97 13.80
N GLU A 37 36.11 32.00 13.97
CA GLU A 37 36.49 33.40 13.82
C GLU A 37 37.57 33.73 14.87
N PHE A 38 38.84 33.60 14.51
CA PHE A 38 39.94 34.12 15.30
C PHE A 38 39.97 35.63 15.12
N ALA A 39 39.53 36.35 16.15
CA ALA A 39 39.69 37.80 16.21
C ALA A 39 41.18 38.14 16.01
N PRO A 40 41.57 38.90 14.98
CA PRO A 40 42.96 39.23 14.73
C PRO A 40 43.50 40.07 15.89
N GLN A 41 44.48 39.52 16.61
CA GLN A 41 45.25 40.27 17.58
C GLN A 41 46.05 41.36 16.82
N PRO A 42 46.03 42.64 17.25
CA PRO A 42 46.75 43.68 16.55
C PRO A 42 48.25 43.39 16.56
N ALA A 43 48.80 43.07 15.39
CA ALA A 43 50.24 42.93 15.20
C ALA A 43 50.93 44.31 15.36
N PRO A 44 52.16 44.36 15.90
CA PRO A 44 52.92 45.60 15.94
C PRO A 44 53.16 46.12 14.51
N SER A 45 52.78 47.37 14.29
CA SER A 45 52.91 48.07 13.01
C SER A 45 54.38 48.29 12.66
N ILE A 46 54.94 47.44 11.80
CA ILE A 46 56.19 47.73 11.11
C ILE A 46 55.83 48.57 9.88
N ALA A 47 56.26 49.83 9.87
CA ALA A 47 56.05 50.73 8.75
C ALA A 47 56.90 50.27 7.55
N ILE A 48 56.26 49.64 6.57
CA ILE A 48 56.88 49.37 5.26
C ILE A 48 56.47 50.50 4.32
N THR A 49 57.46 51.30 3.91
CA THR A 49 57.33 52.35 2.90
C THR A 49 56.78 51.75 1.60
N GLN A 50 55.62 52.24 1.14
CA GLN A 50 55.02 51.80 -0.13
C GLN A 50 55.75 52.46 -1.31
N THR A 51 56.43 51.65 -2.12
CA THR A 51 56.88 52.00 -3.48
C THR A 51 55.69 51.90 -4.44
N PRO A 52 55.44 52.87 -5.37
CA PRO A 52 54.31 52.78 -6.30
C PRO A 52 54.56 51.69 -7.35
N GLY A 53 53.79 50.60 -7.29
CA GLY A 53 53.71 49.57 -8.34
C GLY A 53 52.59 49.85 -9.36
N PRO A 54 52.64 49.27 -10.57
CA PRO A 54 51.88 49.74 -11.73
C PRO A 54 50.38 49.47 -11.62
N ARG A 55 49.60 50.44 -12.12
CA ARG A 55 48.15 50.45 -12.24
C ARG A 55 47.61 49.11 -12.76
N ALA A 56 46.95 48.35 -11.89
CA ALA A 56 46.17 47.18 -12.26
C ALA A 56 44.96 47.61 -13.11
N SER A 57 44.79 46.94 -14.24
CA SER A 57 43.67 47.08 -15.18
C SER A 57 42.32 46.93 -14.47
N ALA A 58 41.35 47.74 -14.89
CA ALA A 58 39.97 47.70 -14.42
C ALA A 58 39.38 46.28 -14.53
N PRO A 59 38.58 45.81 -13.54
CA PRO A 59 37.88 44.54 -13.66
C PRO A 59 36.87 44.61 -14.82
N PRO A 60 36.68 43.53 -15.60
CA PRO A 60 35.61 43.49 -16.57
C PRO A 60 34.28 43.64 -15.83
N ALA A 61 33.38 44.46 -16.37
CA ALA A 61 32.04 44.67 -15.84
C ALA A 61 31.42 43.31 -15.52
N ALA A 62 31.09 43.10 -14.25
CA ALA A 62 30.42 41.90 -13.78
C ALA A 62 29.16 41.70 -14.63
N GLN A 63 29.20 40.70 -15.50
CA GLN A 63 28.05 40.27 -16.27
C GLN A 63 27.01 39.82 -15.24
N HIS A 64 25.98 40.64 -15.03
CA HIS A 64 24.79 40.24 -14.31
C HIS A 64 24.12 39.14 -15.13
N ILE A 65 24.60 37.91 -14.94
CA ILE A 65 23.92 36.71 -15.39
C ILE A 65 22.70 36.62 -14.48
N THR A 66 21.57 37.13 -14.96
CA THR A 66 20.25 36.94 -14.38
C THR A 66 20.00 35.44 -14.33
N ARG A 67 20.34 34.80 -13.21
CA ARG A 67 19.93 33.43 -12.90
C ARG A 67 18.43 33.48 -12.73
N ILE A 68 17.70 33.13 -13.79
CA ILE A 68 16.27 32.92 -13.72
C ILE A 68 16.06 31.79 -12.70
N ASP A 69 15.48 32.13 -11.56
CA ASP A 69 15.23 31.19 -10.48
C ASP A 69 14.14 30.22 -10.94
N LEU A 70 14.55 29.05 -11.44
CA LEU A 70 13.68 28.01 -11.98
C LEU A 70 13.16 27.07 -10.88
N SER A 71 13.48 27.34 -9.61
CA SER A 71 13.08 26.52 -8.46
C SER A 71 11.56 26.41 -8.32
N TRP A 72 10.82 27.48 -8.60
CA TRP A 72 9.35 27.46 -8.60
C TRP A 72 8.77 26.57 -9.69
N LEU A 73 9.41 26.51 -10.87
CA LEU A 73 9.00 25.64 -11.96
C LEU A 73 9.28 24.17 -11.61
N ALA A 74 10.40 23.88 -10.95
CA ALA A 74 10.73 22.55 -10.46
C ALA A 74 9.74 22.08 -9.38
N LEU A 75 9.35 22.95 -8.46
CA LEU A 75 8.33 22.66 -7.44
C LEU A 75 6.97 22.37 -8.10
N LEU A 76 6.57 23.18 -9.09
CA LEU A 76 5.34 22.97 -9.86
C LEU A 76 5.34 21.58 -10.53
N VAL A 77 6.42 21.23 -11.22
CA VAL A 77 6.56 19.94 -11.90
C VAL A 77 6.52 18.79 -10.89
N ALA A 78 7.19 18.91 -9.74
CA ALA A 78 7.18 17.90 -8.70
C ALA A 78 5.77 17.64 -8.14
N VAL A 79 4.99 18.70 -7.90
CA VAL A 79 3.60 18.59 -7.44
C VAL A 79 2.72 17.91 -8.50
N VAL A 80 2.88 18.28 -9.78
CA VAL A 80 2.12 17.67 -10.88
C VAL A 80 2.46 16.18 -11.01
N VAL A 81 3.74 15.81 -10.94
CA VAL A 81 4.18 14.42 -10.97
C VAL A 81 3.60 13.63 -9.80
N LEU A 82 3.67 14.18 -8.59
CA LEU A 82 3.11 13.53 -7.39
C LEU A 82 1.60 13.32 -7.51
N GLY A 83 0.88 14.31 -8.04
CA GLY A 83 -0.55 14.22 -8.32
C GLY A 83 -0.89 13.11 -9.33
N VAL A 84 -0.13 13.03 -10.44
CA VAL A 84 -0.31 11.97 -11.45
C VAL A 84 -0.04 10.59 -10.86
N VAL A 85 1.05 10.44 -10.09
CA VAL A 85 1.38 9.18 -9.40
C VAL A 85 0.27 8.79 -8.43
N ALA A 86 -0.23 9.72 -7.61
CA ALA A 86 -1.33 9.47 -6.69
C ALA A 86 -2.61 9.03 -7.42
N ILE A 87 -2.95 9.67 -8.55
CA ILE A 87 -4.11 9.29 -9.37
C ILE A 87 -3.91 7.89 -10.00
N LEU A 88 -2.71 7.56 -10.46
CA LEU A 88 -2.41 6.24 -11.02
C LEU A 88 -2.47 5.15 -9.96
N ILE A 89 -1.93 5.39 -8.76
CA ILE A 89 -2.02 4.50 -7.61
C ILE A 89 -3.49 4.31 -7.24
N TRP A 90 -4.26 5.40 -7.11
CA TRP A 90 -5.68 5.33 -6.79
C TRP A 90 -6.46 4.55 -7.85
N ARG A 91 -6.21 4.77 -9.13
CA ARG A 91 -6.84 3.99 -10.21
C ARG A 91 -6.42 2.53 -10.21
N ALA A 92 -5.15 2.23 -9.91
CA ALA A 92 -4.66 0.86 -9.82
C ALA A 92 -5.27 0.11 -8.64
N VAL A 93 -5.34 0.75 -7.47
CA VAL A 93 -6.00 0.24 -6.26
C VAL A 93 -7.48 0.03 -6.53
N ARG A 94 -8.18 1.05 -7.08
CA ARG A 94 -9.61 0.94 -7.43
C ARG A 94 -9.87 -0.16 -8.45
N LYS A 95 -9.01 -0.32 -9.45
CA LYS A 95 -9.12 -1.38 -10.46
C LYS A 95 -8.78 -2.76 -9.91
N ARG A 96 -7.89 -2.88 -8.93
CA ARG A 96 -7.66 -4.14 -8.20
C ARG A 96 -8.83 -4.46 -7.27
N LEU A 97 -9.43 -3.44 -6.67
CA LEU A 97 -10.60 -3.58 -5.81
C LEU A 97 -11.87 -3.96 -6.59
N GLN A 98 -12.00 -3.47 -7.83
CA GLN A 98 -13.10 -3.76 -8.75
C GLN A 98 -12.86 -4.95 -9.70
N ARG A 99 -11.64 -5.49 -9.74
CA ARG A 99 -11.39 -6.75 -10.43
C ARG A 99 -11.87 -7.88 -9.54
N ALA A 100 -13.11 -8.31 -9.77
CA ALA A 100 -13.41 -9.73 -9.59
C ALA A 100 -12.31 -10.53 -10.31
N PRO A 101 -11.72 -11.57 -9.68
CA PRO A 101 -10.96 -12.57 -10.41
C PRO A 101 -11.80 -13.06 -11.60
N ASP A 102 -11.31 -12.72 -12.79
CA ASP A 102 -11.78 -13.30 -14.05
C ASP A 102 -11.39 -14.79 -13.98
N PRO A 103 -12.32 -15.75 -14.12
CA PRO A 103 -11.98 -17.16 -14.12
C PRO A 103 -11.12 -17.59 -15.33
N ASP A 104 -10.87 -16.70 -16.30
CA ASP A 104 -10.25 -17.06 -17.59
C ASP A 104 -8.78 -16.61 -17.73
N VAL A 105 -8.01 -16.51 -16.64
CA VAL A 105 -6.54 -16.49 -16.78
C VAL A 105 -6.06 -17.93 -16.88
N GLU A 106 -6.29 -18.53 -18.04
CA GLU A 106 -5.55 -19.69 -18.51
C GLU A 106 -4.08 -19.29 -18.50
N LEU A 107 -3.39 -19.82 -17.50
CA LEU A 107 -2.00 -19.56 -17.20
C LEU A 107 -1.17 -20.17 -18.32
N GLU A 108 -0.71 -19.32 -19.25
CA GLU A 108 0.46 -19.58 -20.08
C GLU A 108 1.69 -19.65 -19.15
N VAL A 109 1.82 -20.80 -18.48
CA VAL A 109 2.99 -21.22 -17.70
C VAL A 109 3.87 -21.99 -18.65
N GLU A 110 4.64 -21.25 -19.43
CA GLU A 110 5.83 -21.79 -20.04
C GLU A 110 7.01 -21.46 -19.10
N ALA A 111 7.65 -22.54 -18.61
CA ALA A 111 8.88 -22.60 -17.82
C ALA A 111 8.80 -22.27 -16.32
N LEU A 112 8.52 -23.28 -15.49
CA LEU A 112 9.47 -23.88 -14.52
C LEU A 112 8.73 -24.81 -13.53
N GLY A 113 8.88 -26.12 -13.73
CA GLY A 113 8.61 -27.16 -12.71
C GLY A 113 7.16 -27.63 -12.63
N ASP A 114 6.89 -28.82 -13.18
CA ASP A 114 5.69 -29.62 -12.92
C ASP A 114 5.59 -29.93 -11.42
N VAL A 115 4.83 -29.11 -10.71
CA VAL A 115 4.17 -29.51 -9.46
C VAL A 115 2.68 -29.36 -9.73
N GLU A 116 2.03 -30.50 -9.94
CA GLU A 116 0.58 -30.60 -10.02
C GLU A 116 -0.04 -29.88 -8.80
N PRO A 117 -0.90 -28.86 -8.98
CA PRO A 117 -1.51 -28.17 -7.86
C PRO A 117 -2.42 -29.15 -7.14
N ALA A 118 -1.98 -29.64 -5.98
CA ALA A 118 -2.82 -30.44 -5.10
C ALA A 118 -4.12 -29.67 -4.82
N PRO A 119 -5.30 -30.31 -4.90
CA PRO A 119 -6.56 -29.65 -4.65
C PRO A 119 -6.54 -29.05 -3.24
N GLU A 120 -6.63 -27.73 -3.14
CA GLU A 120 -6.75 -27.04 -1.86
C GLU A 120 -7.99 -27.57 -1.13
N ALA A 121 -7.83 -27.97 0.14
CA ALA A 121 -8.93 -28.51 0.93
C ALA A 121 -10.09 -27.51 1.02
N GLU A 122 -11.32 -28.00 0.82
CA GLU A 122 -12.53 -27.21 1.05
C GLU A 122 -12.63 -26.89 2.56
N PRO A 123 -12.90 -25.64 2.95
CA PRO A 123 -12.84 -25.26 4.37
C PRO A 123 -13.94 -25.95 5.18
N ASP A 124 -13.65 -26.37 6.41
CA ASP A 124 -14.63 -27.07 7.24
C ASP A 124 -15.79 -26.16 7.68
N ALA A 125 -16.95 -26.39 7.07
CA ALA A 125 -18.11 -25.53 7.15
C ALA A 125 -18.63 -25.30 8.60
N PRO A 126 -18.77 -26.33 9.46
CA PRO A 126 -19.26 -26.14 10.82
C PRO A 126 -18.35 -25.24 11.68
N GLN A 127 -17.03 -25.27 11.47
CA GLN A 127 -16.05 -24.54 12.26
C GLN A 127 -16.18 -23.04 12.00
N LEU A 128 -16.19 -22.65 10.72
CA LEU A 128 -16.34 -21.22 10.38
C LEU A 128 -17.72 -20.68 10.78
N ARG A 129 -18.80 -21.48 10.71
CA ARG A 129 -20.12 -21.05 11.22
C ARG A 129 -20.08 -20.76 12.72
N ARG A 130 -19.49 -21.66 13.51
CA ARG A 130 -19.31 -21.43 14.96
C ARG A 130 -18.47 -20.18 15.21
N GLY A 131 -17.44 -19.94 14.39
CA GLY A 131 -16.64 -18.72 14.44
C GLY A 131 -17.47 -17.46 14.16
N LEU A 132 -18.31 -17.48 13.12
CA LEU A 132 -19.20 -16.37 12.77
C LEU A 132 -20.23 -16.07 13.87
N ASP A 133 -20.86 -17.11 14.43
CA ASP A 133 -21.82 -16.91 15.52
C ASP A 133 -21.14 -16.36 16.78
N ARG A 134 -19.97 -16.91 17.14
CA ARG A 134 -19.16 -16.39 18.26
C ARG A 134 -18.73 -14.95 18.04
N ALA A 135 -18.36 -14.59 16.81
CA ALA A 135 -17.96 -13.23 16.49
C ALA A 135 -19.11 -12.23 16.63
N LEU A 136 -20.35 -12.63 16.31
CA LEU A 136 -21.54 -11.81 16.57
C LEU A 136 -21.78 -11.62 18.08
N ASP A 137 -21.69 -12.69 18.86
CA ASP A 137 -21.80 -12.60 20.33
C ASP A 137 -20.74 -11.65 20.90
N LEU A 138 -19.53 -11.66 20.33
CA LEU A 138 -18.46 -10.80 20.78
C LEU A 138 -18.71 -9.31 20.47
N LEU A 139 -19.46 -9.00 19.40
CA LEU A 139 -19.82 -7.63 19.02
C LEU A 139 -21.02 -7.07 19.81
N ASP A 140 -21.90 -7.94 20.31
CA ASP A 140 -23.11 -7.55 21.07
C ASP A 140 -22.82 -7.37 22.57
N ASP A 141 -21.65 -7.79 23.02
CA ASP A 141 -21.20 -7.63 24.40
C ASP A 141 -20.94 -6.14 24.73
N ASP A 142 -21.15 -5.73 26.00
CA ASP A 142 -21.04 -4.33 26.46
C ASP A 142 -19.56 -3.90 26.63
N ARG A 143 -18.81 -3.98 25.52
CA ARG A 143 -17.37 -3.67 25.42
C ARG A 143 -17.11 -2.40 24.63
N GLU A 144 -15.90 -1.86 24.78
CA GLU A 144 -15.46 -0.75 23.91
C GLU A 144 -15.52 -1.22 22.44
N PRO A 145 -16.07 -0.41 21.51
CA PRO A 145 -16.18 -0.80 20.09
C PRO A 145 -14.88 -1.26 19.45
N ARG A 146 -13.74 -0.70 19.84
CA ARG A 146 -12.42 -1.11 19.35
C ARG A 146 -12.11 -2.56 19.75
N ASP A 147 -12.24 -2.86 21.04
CA ASP A 147 -11.97 -4.19 21.57
C ASP A 147 -12.97 -5.23 21.03
N ALA A 148 -14.25 -4.88 20.95
CA ALA A 148 -15.27 -5.77 20.38
C ALA A 148 -14.92 -6.20 18.95
N ILE A 149 -14.51 -5.26 18.09
CA ILE A 149 -14.10 -5.55 16.70
C ILE A 149 -12.80 -6.37 16.66
N GLU A 150 -11.82 -6.06 17.52
CA GLU A 150 -10.57 -6.83 17.60
C GLU A 150 -10.82 -8.27 18.00
N GLN A 151 -11.56 -8.51 19.09
CA GLN A 151 -11.88 -9.85 19.57
C GLN A 151 -12.72 -10.64 18.55
N ALA A 152 -13.70 -10.00 17.91
CA ALA A 152 -14.50 -10.63 16.87
C ALA A 152 -13.61 -11.10 15.70
N TRP A 153 -12.68 -10.26 15.23
CA TRP A 153 -11.76 -10.64 14.16
C TRP A 153 -10.82 -11.78 14.56
N LEU A 154 -10.23 -11.72 15.77
CA LEU A 154 -9.35 -12.78 16.25
C LEU A 154 -10.07 -14.13 16.33
N SER A 155 -11.31 -14.15 16.82
CA SER A 155 -12.13 -15.37 16.87
C SER A 155 -12.41 -15.97 15.48
N LEU A 156 -12.54 -15.13 14.45
CA LEU A 156 -12.72 -15.58 13.07
C LEU A 156 -11.41 -16.08 12.46
N GLN A 157 -10.28 -15.47 12.81
CA GLN A 157 -8.97 -15.94 12.39
C GLN A 157 -8.69 -17.32 12.97
N ASP A 158 -8.95 -17.53 14.26
CA ASP A 158 -8.82 -18.85 14.90
C ASP A 158 -9.70 -19.89 14.20
N ALA A 159 -10.97 -19.55 13.92
CA ALA A 159 -11.86 -20.43 13.18
C ALA A 159 -11.37 -20.73 11.75
N ALA A 160 -10.71 -19.78 11.09
CA ALA A 160 -10.12 -19.97 9.78
C ALA A 160 -8.88 -20.87 9.83
N GLU A 161 -8.06 -20.76 10.86
CA GLU A 161 -6.90 -21.64 11.10
C GLU A 161 -7.37 -23.09 11.39
N ASP A 162 -8.48 -23.24 12.12
CA ASP A 162 -9.11 -24.53 12.42
C ASP A 162 -9.90 -25.13 11.25
N SER A 163 -10.07 -24.40 10.14
CA SER A 163 -10.88 -24.84 8.99
C SER A 163 -10.18 -25.89 8.09
N GLY A 164 -8.91 -26.19 8.35
CA GLY A 164 -8.12 -27.16 7.58
C GLY A 164 -7.48 -26.58 6.30
N VAL A 165 -7.71 -25.31 5.99
CA VAL A 165 -7.06 -24.62 4.85
C VAL A 165 -5.63 -24.25 5.21
N ARG A 166 -4.69 -24.47 4.29
CA ARG A 166 -3.30 -24.04 4.48
C ARG A 166 -3.10 -22.58 4.04
N ARG A 167 -2.27 -21.88 4.82
CA ARG A 167 -1.78 -20.54 4.50
C ARG A 167 -0.74 -20.59 3.38
N LEU A 168 -0.72 -19.58 2.51
CA LEU A 168 0.32 -19.44 1.50
C LEU A 168 1.66 -18.99 2.14
N PRO A 169 2.83 -19.29 1.53
CA PRO A 169 4.14 -19.02 2.15
C PRO A 169 4.39 -17.57 2.58
N ALA A 170 3.82 -16.61 1.85
CA ALA A 170 3.99 -15.17 2.11
C ALA A 170 2.69 -14.47 2.55
N GLU A 171 1.65 -15.23 2.89
CA GLU A 171 0.35 -14.67 3.27
C GLU A 171 0.32 -14.33 4.76
N THR A 172 -0.13 -13.11 5.07
CA THR A 172 -0.29 -12.69 6.46
C THR A 172 -1.50 -13.39 7.10
N PRO A 173 -1.55 -13.52 8.44
CA PRO A 173 -2.69 -14.19 9.09
C PRO A 173 -4.04 -13.51 8.80
N GLY A 174 -4.05 -12.18 8.70
CA GLY A 174 -5.26 -11.43 8.35
C GLY A 174 -5.73 -11.65 6.90
N GLU A 175 -4.79 -11.69 5.96
CA GLU A 175 -5.10 -12.01 4.55
C GLU A 175 -5.59 -13.45 4.40
N PHE A 176 -4.98 -14.39 5.14
CA PHE A 176 -5.40 -15.78 5.20
C PHE A 176 -6.84 -15.91 5.68
N ALA A 177 -7.17 -15.34 6.85
CA ALA A 177 -8.52 -15.39 7.39
C ALA A 177 -9.54 -14.76 6.44
N ALA A 178 -9.22 -13.58 5.86
CA ALA A 178 -10.07 -12.93 4.87
C ALA A 178 -10.29 -13.81 3.63
N ARG A 179 -9.24 -14.48 3.13
CA ARG A 179 -9.35 -15.41 1.99
C ARG A 179 -10.22 -16.62 2.32
N VAL A 180 -10.03 -17.23 3.49
CA VAL A 180 -10.82 -18.39 3.93
C VAL A 180 -12.29 -17.99 4.09
N LEU A 181 -12.59 -16.91 4.82
CA LEU A 181 -13.95 -16.39 4.99
C LEU A 181 -14.64 -16.10 3.66
N ALA A 182 -13.90 -15.54 2.70
CA ALA A 182 -14.42 -15.15 1.39
C ALA A 182 -14.44 -16.29 0.35
N ARG A 183 -13.86 -17.46 0.67
CA ARG A 183 -13.93 -18.66 -0.17
C ARG A 183 -15.18 -19.46 0.14
N VAL A 184 -15.59 -19.50 1.41
CA VAL A 184 -16.77 -20.25 1.86
C VAL A 184 -18.05 -19.42 1.80
N GLY A 185 -17.92 -18.09 1.85
CA GLY A 185 -19.02 -17.14 1.63
C GLY A 185 -18.89 -16.41 0.30
N ALA A 186 -19.98 -16.27 -0.45
CA ALA A 186 -20.01 -15.55 -1.73
C ALA A 186 -19.72 -14.04 -1.61
N ASP A 187 -19.60 -13.48 -0.40
CA ASP A 187 -19.39 -12.06 -0.17
C ASP A 187 -17.94 -11.71 0.23
N ARG A 188 -17.08 -11.58 -0.80
CA ARG A 188 -15.72 -11.05 -0.64
C ARG A 188 -15.69 -9.62 -0.12
N SER A 189 -16.75 -8.84 -0.33
CA SER A 189 -16.79 -7.43 0.07
C SER A 189 -17.01 -7.29 1.57
N ALA A 190 -17.82 -8.16 2.16
CA ALA A 190 -18.02 -8.25 3.60
C ALA A 190 -16.73 -8.66 4.33
N ALA A 191 -16.02 -9.69 3.85
CA ALA A 191 -14.74 -10.12 4.46
C ALA A 191 -13.68 -9.00 4.42
N ARG A 192 -13.60 -8.25 3.32
CA ARG A 192 -12.69 -7.09 3.21
C ARG A 192 -13.08 -5.95 4.13
N THR A 193 -14.36 -5.64 4.21
CA THR A 193 -14.88 -4.58 5.11
C THR A 193 -14.50 -4.90 6.55
N LEU A 194 -14.63 -6.16 6.96
CA LEU A 194 -14.27 -6.59 8.30
C LEU A 194 -12.76 -6.50 8.57
N LEU A 195 -11.93 -6.93 7.60
CA LEU A 195 -10.47 -6.78 7.70
C LEU A 195 -10.06 -5.30 7.82
N ASP A 196 -10.67 -4.41 7.03
CA ASP A 196 -10.38 -2.96 7.09
C ASP A 196 -10.76 -2.35 8.44
N LEU A 197 -11.89 -2.78 9.03
CA LEU A 197 -12.32 -2.35 10.37
C LEU A 197 -11.37 -2.86 11.45
N TYR A 198 -10.92 -4.12 11.37
CA TYR A 198 -9.92 -4.67 12.28
C TYR A 198 -8.59 -3.92 12.19
N LEU A 199 -8.06 -3.69 10.98
CA LEU A 199 -6.79 -2.99 10.80
C LEU A 199 -6.88 -1.55 11.34
N ARG A 200 -8.03 -0.88 11.16
CA ARG A 200 -8.28 0.44 11.77
C ARG A 200 -8.37 0.37 13.29
N ALA A 201 -9.07 -0.62 13.84
CA ALA A 201 -9.20 -0.80 15.28
C ALA A 201 -7.86 -1.14 15.94
N ARG A 202 -6.97 -1.88 15.27
CA ARG A 202 -5.69 -2.31 15.84
C ARG A 202 -4.55 -1.31 15.62
N PHE A 203 -4.48 -0.70 14.44
CA PHE A 203 -3.34 0.13 14.03
C PHE A 203 -3.72 1.58 13.72
N GLY A 204 -5.01 1.93 13.76
CA GLY A 204 -5.47 3.28 13.47
C GLY A 204 -5.58 4.15 14.72
N ASP A 205 -5.17 5.42 14.57
CA ASP A 205 -5.28 6.44 15.61
C ASP A 205 -6.70 7.03 15.74
N ALA A 206 -7.53 6.85 14.70
CA ALA A 206 -8.90 7.35 14.72
C ALA A 206 -9.76 6.58 15.74
N PRO A 207 -10.72 7.25 16.42
CA PRO A 207 -11.65 6.58 17.32
C PRO A 207 -12.54 5.60 16.54
N VAL A 208 -12.74 4.41 17.11
CA VAL A 208 -13.70 3.41 16.62
C VAL A 208 -15.06 3.73 17.23
N THR A 209 -16.07 3.86 16.39
CA THR A 209 -17.40 4.35 16.78
C THR A 209 -18.44 3.23 16.83
N SER A 210 -19.62 3.49 17.38
CA SER A 210 -20.77 2.58 17.28
C SER A 210 -21.21 2.33 15.83
N ALA A 211 -20.96 3.28 14.92
CA ALA A 211 -21.21 3.08 13.49
C ALA A 211 -20.22 2.06 12.87
N ASP A 212 -18.99 2.00 13.37
CA ASP A 212 -18.04 0.94 13.00
C ASP A 212 -18.51 -0.43 13.49
N LEU A 213 -19.04 -0.49 14.72
CA LEU A 213 -19.60 -1.71 15.30
C LEU A 213 -20.80 -2.22 14.49
N ALA A 214 -21.71 -1.32 14.10
CA ALA A 214 -22.83 -1.67 13.23
C ALA A 214 -22.36 -2.19 11.86
N ARG A 215 -21.33 -1.57 11.27
CA ARG A 215 -20.74 -2.04 10.01
C ARG A 215 -20.09 -3.42 10.14
N ALA A 216 -19.38 -3.67 11.24
CA ALA A 216 -18.78 -4.98 11.53
C ALA A 216 -19.88 -6.05 11.64
N THR A 217 -20.94 -5.75 12.39
CA THR A 217 -22.10 -6.63 12.58
C THR A 217 -22.74 -6.99 11.24
N SER A 218 -23.07 -5.98 10.41
CA SER A 218 -23.66 -6.22 9.09
C SER A 218 -22.73 -7.02 8.17
N ALA A 219 -21.42 -6.83 8.25
CA ALA A 219 -20.46 -7.60 7.47
C ALA A 219 -20.46 -9.09 7.88
N ILE A 220 -20.48 -9.38 9.18
CA ILE A 220 -20.53 -10.77 9.68
C ILE A 220 -21.87 -11.44 9.31
N GLU A 221 -22.99 -10.71 9.43
CA GLU A 221 -24.30 -11.20 8.99
C GLU A 221 -24.34 -11.50 7.49
N ALA A 222 -23.76 -10.64 6.66
CA ALA A 222 -23.67 -10.86 5.21
C ALA A 222 -22.86 -12.12 4.88
N LEU A 223 -21.74 -12.33 5.58
CA LEU A 223 -20.95 -13.56 5.47
C LEU A 223 -21.79 -14.78 5.85
N ARG A 224 -22.52 -14.74 6.97
CA ARG A 224 -23.39 -15.83 7.43
C ARG A 224 -24.55 -16.12 6.46
N ALA A 225 -25.14 -15.08 5.87
CA ALA A 225 -26.21 -15.23 4.89
C ALA A 225 -25.71 -15.91 3.60
N SER A 226 -24.52 -15.51 3.12
CA SER A 226 -23.93 -16.05 1.90
C SER A 226 -23.64 -17.56 1.99
N TRP A 227 -23.29 -18.03 3.19
CA TRP A 227 -23.09 -19.44 3.53
C TRP A 227 -24.34 -20.30 3.40
N SER A 228 -25.50 -19.78 3.81
CA SER A 228 -26.77 -20.53 3.70
C SER A 228 -27.18 -20.79 2.25
N THR A 229 -26.79 -19.90 1.34
CA THR A 229 -27.16 -19.96 -0.09
C THR A 229 -26.24 -20.89 -0.87
N GLY A 230 -24.93 -20.91 -0.58
CA GLY A 230 -23.95 -21.79 -1.25
C GLY A 230 -24.18 -23.29 -0.99
N VAL A 231 -24.53 -23.66 0.24
CA VAL A 231 -24.80 -25.06 0.63
C VAL A 231 -26.10 -25.61 0.02
N ALA A 232 -27.04 -24.74 -0.36
CA ALA A 232 -28.26 -25.13 -1.07
C ALA A 232 -27.99 -25.41 -2.56
N GLY A 233 -27.11 -24.63 -3.21
CA GLY A 233 -26.75 -24.81 -4.62
C GLY A 233 -25.91 -26.05 -4.91
N GLY A 234 -24.96 -26.41 -4.02
CA GLY A 234 -24.07 -27.56 -4.21
C GLY A 234 -24.78 -28.93 -4.17
N ARG A 235 -25.92 -29.04 -3.48
CA ARG A 235 -26.69 -30.29 -3.39
C ARG A 235 -27.56 -30.57 -4.62
N SER A 236 -27.83 -29.56 -5.46
CA SER A 236 -28.73 -29.71 -6.62
C SER A 236 -28.01 -30.17 -7.90
N GLY A 237 -26.68 -30.06 -7.97
CA GLY A 237 -25.88 -30.44 -9.14
C GLY A 237 -25.42 -31.92 -9.18
N ALA A 238 -25.48 -32.63 -8.06
CA ALA A 238 -24.96 -34.01 -7.96
C ALA A 238 -26.00 -35.11 -8.30
N GLY A 239 -27.24 -34.75 -8.64
CA GLY A 239 -28.35 -35.71 -8.82
C GLY A 239 -28.81 -35.97 -10.27
N GLY A 240 -28.18 -35.37 -11.28
CA GLY A 240 -28.75 -35.29 -12.64
C GLY A 240 -28.24 -36.28 -13.69
N GLY A 241 -27.31 -37.19 -13.36
CA GLY A 241 -26.55 -37.95 -14.37
C GLY A 241 -26.65 -39.46 -14.27
N ALA A 242 -27.84 -40.04 -14.13
CA ALA A 242 -28.02 -41.50 -14.25
C ALA A 242 -29.44 -41.85 -14.73
N ALA A 243 -29.74 -41.59 -16.01
CA ALA A 243 -30.78 -42.30 -16.75
C ALA A 243 -30.73 -41.95 -18.26
N ARG A 244 -30.02 -42.77 -19.04
CA ARG A 244 -30.56 -43.51 -20.22
C ARG A 244 -29.45 -44.11 -21.05
#